data_AF-A0A7T5CG80-F1
#
_entry.id   AF-A0A7T5CG80-F1
#
_cell.length_a   1.000
_cell.length_b   1.000
_cell.length_c   1.000
_cell.angle_alpha   90.00
_cell.angle_beta   90.00
_cell.angle_gamma   90.00
#
_symmetry.space_group_name_H-M   'P 1'
#
loop_
_entity.id
_entity.type
_entity.pdbx_description
1 polymer ?
#
loop_
_entity_poly.entity_id
_entity_poly.type
_entity_poly.pdbx_seq_one_letter_code
_entity_poly.pdbx_strand_id
1 'polypeptide(L)'
;MKRSGEPARLREGPDPADDKTAAGGAISAPPAEALTGETWRKGARVTLPVRQLRPTQMTVGLYHVQSKMDVTLRHQGRKQIELMERHRIHVVIGPGPAFYVIDHHHWARAWYELGIESVPAVIKHNWSALPPDRFWLEMEARHLVHPYDQYGERQGLAALPHSLAEMRDDPYRSLEAFAQLAGGYDKVKQAYPDFRWADFFRRHIDGRLDTVPGFALALAHAVKLARSSKARGLPGHLDDRADGKAGGKAKISSMRKAAKSGKAGKSAGKA
;
A
#
# COMPACT_ATOMS: atom_id res chain seq x y z
N MET A 1 -69.41 13.60 9.28
CA MET A 1 -68.36 13.89 10.27
C MET A 1 -67.02 14.05 9.56
N LYS A 2 -66.40 15.22 9.69
CA LYS A 2 -65.00 15.47 9.30
C LYS A 2 -64.06 14.70 10.25
N ARG A 3 -62.99 14.09 9.73
CA ARG A 3 -61.67 14.18 10.35
C ARG A 3 -60.57 13.85 9.34
N SER A 4 -59.83 14.92 9.05
CA SER A 4 -58.61 15.11 8.29
C SER A 4 -57.37 14.93 9.18
N GLY A 5 -56.21 14.63 8.57
CA GLY A 5 -54.84 14.80 9.12
C GLY A 5 -54.41 13.68 10.06
N GLU A 6 -53.22 13.08 10.00
CA GLU A 6 -51.88 13.59 9.68
C GLU A 6 -50.97 12.36 9.41
N PRO A 7 -50.08 12.31 8.40
CA PRO A 7 -49.07 11.27 8.34
C PRO A 7 -47.93 11.57 9.32
N ALA A 8 -47.43 10.52 9.97
CA ALA A 8 -46.36 10.58 10.96
C ALA A 8 -45.13 11.35 10.45
N ARG A 9 -44.71 12.37 11.20
CA ARG A 9 -43.45 13.09 10.98
C ARG A 9 -42.30 12.12 11.18
N LEU A 10 -41.57 11.84 10.10
CA LEU A 10 -40.21 11.33 10.16
C LEU A 10 -39.39 12.32 10.99
N ARG A 11 -38.72 11.84 12.04
CA ARG A 11 -37.71 12.63 12.75
C ARG A 11 -36.64 13.02 11.73
N GLU A 12 -36.60 14.30 11.41
CA GLU A 12 -35.47 14.92 10.74
C GLU A 12 -34.23 14.65 11.60
N GLY A 13 -33.24 13.99 10.99
CA GLY A 13 -31.91 13.87 11.58
C GLY A 13 -31.30 15.26 11.74
N PRO A 14 -30.38 15.46 12.70
CA PRO A 14 -29.73 16.75 12.85
C PRO A 14 -29.03 17.13 11.54
N ASP A 15 -29.32 18.34 11.07
CA ASP A 15 -28.63 19.03 9.98
C ASP A 15 -27.11 18.95 10.19
N PRO A 16 -26.29 18.80 9.14
CA PRO A 16 -24.85 18.67 9.31
C PRO A 16 -24.32 20.01 9.80
N ALA A 17 -23.95 20.06 11.08
CA ALA A 17 -23.19 21.14 11.62
C ALA A 17 -21.92 21.32 10.76
N ASP A 18 -21.77 22.53 10.22
CA ASP A 18 -20.53 23.07 9.67
C ASP A 18 -19.41 23.00 10.73
N ASP A 19 -18.74 21.85 10.84
CA ASP A 19 -17.47 21.75 11.56
C ASP A 19 -16.33 22.09 10.59
N LYS A 20 -16.23 23.40 10.30
CA LYS A 20 -15.03 24.02 9.75
C LYS A 20 -14.00 24.25 10.84
N THR A 21 -13.61 23.23 11.61
CA THR A 21 -12.49 23.35 12.56
C THR A 21 -11.65 22.08 12.67
N ALA A 22 -11.00 21.72 11.58
CA ALA A 22 -9.74 20.98 11.64
C ALA A 22 -8.76 21.58 10.62
N ALA A 23 -8.31 22.81 10.90
CA ALA A 23 -7.09 23.33 10.32
C ALA A 23 -5.93 22.47 10.86
N GLY A 24 -5.65 21.36 10.16
CA GLY A 24 -4.43 20.60 10.33
C GLY A 24 -3.28 21.54 9.96
N GLY A 25 -2.67 22.16 10.96
CA GLY A 25 -1.51 23.02 10.78
C GLY A 25 -0.50 22.30 9.90
N ALA A 26 -0.07 22.97 8.83
CA ALA A 26 0.97 22.46 7.96
C ALA A 26 2.19 22.17 8.82
N ILE A 27 2.46 20.88 9.10
CA ILE A 27 3.68 20.47 9.76
C ILE A 27 4.78 20.74 8.73
N SER A 28 5.36 21.94 8.81
CA SER A 28 6.45 22.36 7.95
C SER A 28 7.60 21.38 8.16
N ALA A 29 8.03 20.74 7.08
CA ALA A 29 9.17 19.87 7.13
C ALA A 29 10.45 20.69 7.41
N PRO A 30 11.46 20.10 8.09
CA PRO A 30 12.60 20.84 8.62
C PRO A 30 13.50 21.35 7.49
N PRO A 31 13.93 22.63 7.47
CA PRO A 31 14.62 23.26 6.33
C PRO A 31 15.78 22.43 5.74
N ALA A 32 16.09 22.61 4.45
CA ALA A 32 17.05 21.78 3.72
C ALA A 32 18.44 21.75 4.39
N GLU A 33 18.82 22.85 5.05
CA GLU A 33 20.05 23.01 5.82
C GLU A 33 20.10 22.11 7.07
N ALA A 34 18.94 21.77 7.63
CA ALA A 34 18.78 20.82 8.75
C ALA A 34 18.82 19.35 8.30
N LEU A 35 18.77 19.09 6.99
CA LEU A 35 18.83 17.76 6.37
C LEU A 35 20.24 17.43 5.84
N THR A 36 21.27 17.89 6.56
CA THR A 36 22.69 17.72 6.23
C THR A 36 23.41 16.79 7.21
N GLY A 37 24.55 16.21 6.80
CA GLY A 37 25.38 15.37 7.65
C GLY A 37 25.00 13.88 7.68
N GLU A 38 25.63 13.15 8.61
CA GLU A 38 25.61 11.69 8.65
C GLU A 38 24.22 11.06 8.83
N THR A 39 23.32 11.74 9.54
CA THR A 39 21.94 11.30 9.78
C THR A 39 21.11 11.20 8.50
N TRP A 40 21.46 11.99 7.49
CA TRP A 40 20.68 12.13 6.25
C TRP A 40 21.37 11.56 5.03
N ARG A 41 22.46 10.81 5.22
CA ARG A 41 23.20 10.18 4.11
C ARG A 41 22.44 9.00 3.52
N LYS A 42 22.80 8.62 2.28
CA LYS A 42 22.35 7.35 1.68
C LYS A 42 22.67 6.17 2.60
N GLY A 43 21.66 5.35 2.86
CA GLY A 43 21.72 4.18 3.75
C GLY A 43 21.33 4.47 5.20
N ALA A 44 21.22 5.73 5.61
CA ALA A 44 20.81 6.07 6.97
C ALA A 44 19.38 5.59 7.24
N ARG A 45 19.19 5.06 8.45
CA ARG A 45 17.92 4.59 8.99
C ARG A 45 17.40 5.65 9.91
N VAL A 46 16.21 6.17 9.59
CA VAL A 46 15.60 7.29 10.30
C VAL A 46 14.16 6.96 10.65
N THR A 47 13.56 7.78 11.51
CA THR A 47 12.13 7.79 11.79
C THR A 47 11.57 9.10 11.28
N LEU A 48 10.55 9.06 10.44
CA LEU A 48 9.97 10.23 9.79
C LEU A 48 8.49 10.39 10.16
N PRO A 49 8.00 11.63 10.34
CA PRO A 49 6.57 11.88 10.47
C PRO A 49 5.84 11.41 9.20
N VAL A 50 4.87 10.51 9.34
CA VAL A 50 4.20 9.91 8.16
C VAL A 50 3.52 10.96 7.29
N ARG A 51 3.02 12.04 7.92
CA ARG A 51 2.33 13.15 7.26
C ARG A 51 3.24 14.03 6.40
N GLN A 52 4.55 13.96 6.58
CA GLN A 52 5.53 14.69 5.76
C GLN A 52 5.97 13.89 4.52
N LEU A 53 5.56 12.63 4.39
CA LEU A 53 5.90 11.80 3.25
C LEU A 53 5.10 12.21 2.01
N ARG A 54 5.81 12.39 0.90
CA ARG A 54 5.25 12.70 -0.42
C ARG A 54 5.32 11.46 -1.33
N PRO A 55 4.21 10.99 -1.91
CA PRO A 55 4.24 9.85 -2.79
C PRO A 55 4.87 10.19 -4.14
N THR A 56 5.56 9.23 -4.74
CA THR A 56 6.06 9.32 -6.13
C THR A 56 5.25 8.51 -7.13
N GLN A 57 4.10 7.98 -6.70
CA GLN A 57 3.10 7.36 -7.55
C GLN A 57 1.72 7.95 -7.23
N MET A 58 0.80 7.97 -8.20
CA MET A 58 -0.52 8.59 -7.98
C MET A 58 -1.52 7.63 -7.35
N THR A 59 -1.36 6.32 -7.56
CA THR A 59 -2.36 5.33 -7.18
C THR A 59 -1.82 4.21 -6.30
N VAL A 60 -2.72 3.63 -5.50
CA VAL A 60 -2.55 2.38 -4.74
C VAL A 60 -3.82 1.55 -4.92
N GLY A 61 -3.78 0.28 -4.54
CA GLY A 61 -5.00 -0.52 -4.42
C GLY A 61 -5.52 -0.43 -2.99
N LEU A 62 -6.69 0.18 -2.77
CA LEU A 62 -7.18 0.44 -1.42
C LEU A 62 -7.57 -0.83 -0.65
N TYR A 63 -8.03 -1.89 -1.30
CA TYR A 63 -8.17 -3.18 -0.60
C TYR A 63 -6.82 -3.76 -0.16
N HIS A 64 -5.73 -3.47 -0.88
CA HIS A 64 -4.41 -3.91 -0.46
C HIS A 64 -3.88 -3.05 0.69
N VAL A 65 -4.16 -1.75 0.68
CA VAL A 65 -3.94 -0.85 1.83
C VAL A 65 -4.70 -1.36 3.06
N GLN A 66 -6.01 -1.66 2.93
CA GLN A 66 -6.81 -2.22 4.02
C GLN A 66 -6.21 -3.52 4.58
N SER A 67 -5.80 -4.43 3.70
CA SER A 67 -5.12 -5.67 4.11
C SER A 67 -3.83 -5.39 4.92
N LYS A 68 -3.08 -4.34 4.56
CA LYS A 68 -1.87 -3.91 5.29
C LYS A 68 -2.23 -3.30 6.65
N MET A 69 -3.30 -2.50 6.71
CA MET A 69 -3.84 -1.98 7.96
C MET A 69 -4.22 -3.12 8.91
N ASP A 70 -4.96 -4.11 8.43
CA ASP A 70 -5.34 -5.30 9.21
C ASP A 70 -4.11 -6.07 9.71
N VAL A 71 -3.10 -6.26 8.86
CA VAL A 71 -1.84 -6.89 9.26
C VAL A 71 -1.15 -6.07 10.35
N THR A 72 -1.10 -4.74 10.24
CA THR A 72 -0.53 -3.88 11.27
C THR A 72 -1.30 -3.97 12.59
N LEU A 73 -2.63 -3.91 12.56
CA LEU A 73 -3.48 -3.95 13.76
C LEU A 73 -3.44 -5.30 14.50
N ARG A 74 -3.17 -6.41 13.79
CA ARG A 74 -2.95 -7.74 14.40
C ARG A 74 -1.67 -7.83 15.23
N HIS A 75 -0.75 -6.87 15.10
CA HIS A 75 0.50 -6.82 15.85
C HIS A 75 0.46 -5.64 16.82
N GLN A 76 0.87 -5.86 18.07
CA GLN A 76 0.93 -4.83 19.10
C GLN A 76 2.32 -4.77 19.75
N GLY A 77 2.66 -3.61 20.30
CA GLY A 77 3.94 -3.36 20.97
C GLY A 77 5.14 -3.76 20.10
N ARG A 78 6.07 -4.53 20.66
CA ARG A 78 7.31 -4.95 20.00
C ARG A 78 7.09 -5.61 18.63
N LYS A 79 6.04 -6.42 18.47
CA LYS A 79 5.76 -7.11 17.20
C LYS A 79 5.35 -6.14 16.09
N GLN A 80 4.64 -5.07 16.44
CA GLN A 80 4.27 -4.03 15.50
C GLN A 80 5.51 -3.26 15.05
N ILE A 81 6.40 -2.91 15.99
CA ILE A 81 7.68 -2.28 15.69
C ILE A 81 8.51 -3.16 14.75
N GLU A 82 8.66 -4.46 15.05
CA GLU A 82 9.39 -5.40 14.18
C GLU A 82 8.76 -5.56 12.79
N LEU A 83 7.44 -5.46 12.68
CA LEU A 83 6.74 -5.46 11.39
C LEU A 83 7.08 -4.19 10.59
N MET A 84 7.01 -3.02 11.21
CA MET A 84 7.29 -1.74 10.57
C MET A 84 8.77 -1.63 10.18
N GLU A 85 9.68 -2.07 11.05
CA GLU A 85 11.12 -2.12 10.82
C GLU A 85 11.51 -2.96 9.60
N ARG A 86 10.84 -4.10 9.42
CA ARG A 86 11.04 -4.98 8.25
C ARG A 86 10.57 -4.34 6.95
N HIS A 87 9.61 -3.42 7.02
CA HIS A 87 9.00 -2.73 5.88
C HIS A 87 9.32 -1.24 5.90
N ARG A 88 10.56 -0.88 6.27
CA ARG A 88 11.05 0.49 6.24
C ARG A 88 10.73 1.16 4.91
N ILE A 89 10.10 2.34 4.98
CA ILE A 89 9.77 3.11 3.78
C ILE A 89 11.06 3.57 3.11
N HIS A 90 11.19 3.32 1.81
CA HIS A 90 12.33 3.81 1.04
C HIS A 90 12.04 5.25 0.61
N VAL A 91 12.93 6.16 0.97
CA VAL A 91 12.74 7.59 0.68
C VAL A 91 13.92 8.21 -0.05
N VAL A 92 13.63 9.20 -0.86
CA VAL A 92 14.59 10.18 -1.38
C VAL A 92 14.31 11.52 -0.74
N ILE A 93 15.36 12.22 -0.30
CA ILE A 93 15.24 13.61 0.13
C ILE A 93 15.42 14.48 -1.11
N GLY A 94 14.38 15.23 -1.48
CA GLY A 94 14.43 16.16 -2.62
C GLY A 94 14.70 17.61 -2.19
N PRO A 95 14.66 18.57 -3.13
CA PRO A 95 14.83 19.99 -2.85
C PRO A 95 13.73 20.54 -1.96
N GLY A 96 14.12 21.47 -1.08
CA GLY A 96 13.32 21.79 0.08
C GLY A 96 13.21 20.58 1.03
N PRO A 97 12.47 20.68 2.13
CA PRO A 97 12.42 19.58 3.08
C PRO A 97 11.35 18.55 2.70
N ALA A 98 11.55 17.82 1.61
CA ALA A 98 10.56 16.87 1.11
C ALA A 98 11.08 15.43 1.10
N PHE A 99 10.37 14.53 1.78
CA PHE A 99 10.66 13.10 1.83
C PHE A 99 9.80 12.34 0.82
N TYR A 100 10.37 12.02 -0.33
CA TYR A 100 9.68 11.34 -1.42
C TYR A 100 9.74 9.82 -1.25
N VAL A 101 8.58 9.19 -1.07
CA VAL A 101 8.43 7.74 -0.97
C VAL A 101 8.65 7.13 -2.34
N ILE A 102 9.66 6.26 -2.48
CA ILE A 102 10.01 5.58 -3.75
C ILE A 102 9.75 4.06 -3.71
N ASP A 103 9.41 3.51 -2.55
CA ASP A 103 8.97 2.13 -2.40
C ASP A 103 8.09 2.01 -1.15
N HIS A 104 7.23 0.98 -1.14
CA HIS A 104 6.33 0.63 -0.04
C HIS A 104 5.18 1.63 0.17
N HIS A 105 4.67 2.25 -0.89
CA HIS A 105 3.56 3.20 -0.81
C HIS A 105 2.30 2.63 -0.16
N HIS A 106 1.95 1.36 -0.38
CA HIS A 106 0.80 0.74 0.31
C HIS A 106 1.01 0.64 1.84
N TRP A 107 2.23 0.40 2.32
CA TRP A 107 2.53 0.45 3.75
C TRP A 107 2.50 1.88 4.28
N ALA A 108 3.12 2.82 3.57
CA ALA A 108 3.09 4.24 3.94
C ALA A 108 1.65 4.75 4.04
N ARG A 109 0.82 4.46 3.04
CA ARG A 109 -0.61 4.80 3.03
C ARG A 109 -1.36 4.12 4.18
N ALA A 110 -1.16 2.82 4.41
CA ALA A 110 -1.82 2.12 5.50
C ALA A 110 -1.49 2.71 6.88
N TRP A 111 -0.22 3.05 7.13
CA TRP A 111 0.19 3.66 8.39
C TRP A 111 -0.30 5.09 8.54
N TYR A 112 -0.40 5.84 7.43
CA TYR A 112 -1.07 7.14 7.40
C TYR A 112 -2.55 7.03 7.82
N GLU A 113 -3.31 6.10 7.22
CA GLU A 113 -4.73 5.89 7.53
C GLU A 113 -4.96 5.42 8.97
N LEU A 114 -4.04 4.63 9.53
CA LEU A 114 -4.07 4.22 10.94
C LEU A 114 -3.72 5.34 11.93
N GLY A 115 -3.37 6.53 11.45
CA GLY A 115 -2.96 7.65 12.31
C GLY A 115 -1.63 7.44 13.02
N ILE A 116 -0.77 6.55 12.53
CA ILE A 116 0.58 6.35 13.09
C ILE A 116 1.40 7.61 12.83
N GLU A 117 1.86 8.27 13.89
CA GLU A 117 2.53 9.57 13.76
C GLU A 117 3.85 9.49 13.00
N SER A 118 4.65 8.45 13.27
CA SER A 118 6.00 8.30 12.74
C SER A 118 6.29 6.89 12.26
N VAL A 119 7.03 6.78 11.15
CA VAL A 119 7.33 5.51 10.49
C VAL A 119 8.83 5.32 10.28
N PRO A 120 9.36 4.09 10.37
CA PRO A 120 10.75 3.83 10.09
C PRO A 120 11.00 3.93 8.58
N ALA A 121 12.05 4.63 8.20
CA ALA A 121 12.44 4.85 6.82
C ALA A 121 13.93 4.56 6.61
N VAL A 122 14.32 4.46 5.34
CA VAL A 122 15.72 4.39 4.90
C VAL A 122 15.94 5.31 3.72
N ILE A 123 16.95 6.16 3.83
CA ILE A 123 17.30 7.14 2.80
C ILE A 123 18.04 6.42 1.68
N LYS A 124 17.49 6.40 0.47
CA LYS A 124 18.15 5.82 -0.71
C LYS A 124 19.01 6.85 -1.42
N HIS A 125 18.59 8.10 -1.41
CA HIS A 125 19.34 9.24 -1.94
C HIS A 125 19.02 10.49 -1.14
N ASN A 126 20.03 11.34 -0.97
CA ASN A 126 19.83 12.70 -0.48
C ASN A 126 20.23 13.66 -1.59
N TRP A 127 19.23 14.33 -2.14
CA TRP A 127 19.31 15.28 -3.24
C TRP A 127 18.71 16.64 -2.82
N SER A 128 18.74 16.95 -1.52
CA SER A 128 18.24 18.22 -0.99
C SER A 128 18.91 19.45 -1.59
N ALA A 129 20.17 19.31 -2.00
CA ALA A 129 20.96 20.37 -2.63
C ALA A 129 20.77 20.49 -4.15
N LEU A 130 20.01 19.60 -4.81
CA LEU A 130 19.76 19.72 -6.24
C LEU A 130 18.73 20.82 -6.52
N PRO A 131 18.88 21.60 -7.61
CA PRO A 131 17.78 22.43 -8.13
C PRO A 131 16.54 21.57 -8.46
N PRO A 132 15.31 22.09 -8.28
CA PRO A 132 14.07 21.35 -8.55
C PRO A 132 14.02 20.61 -9.90
N ASP A 133 14.42 21.27 -10.99
CA ASP A 133 14.39 20.66 -12.32
C ASP A 133 15.37 19.49 -12.44
N ARG A 134 16.57 19.64 -11.85
CA ARG A 134 17.57 18.56 -11.84
C ARG A 134 17.11 17.41 -10.96
N PHE A 135 16.48 17.68 -9.82
CA PHE A 135 15.90 16.64 -8.98
C PHE A 135 14.89 15.77 -9.74
N TRP A 136 13.93 16.38 -10.44
CA TRP A 136 12.92 15.62 -11.18
C TRP A 136 13.51 14.84 -12.35
N LEU A 137 14.51 15.40 -13.05
CA LEU A 137 15.26 14.67 -14.07
C LEU A 137 15.97 13.43 -13.48
N GLU A 138 16.60 13.54 -12.31
CA GLU A 138 17.27 12.41 -11.65
C GLU A 138 16.26 11.34 -11.16
N MET A 139 15.08 11.76 -10.69
CA MET A 139 13.97 10.88 -10.30
C MET A 139 13.41 10.10 -11.50
N GLU A 140 13.19 10.74 -12.65
CA GLU A 140 12.73 10.07 -13.88
C GLU A 140 13.82 9.16 -14.45
N ALA A 141 15.06 9.63 -14.56
CA ALA A 141 16.17 8.87 -15.15
C ALA A 141 16.47 7.57 -14.39
N ARG A 142 16.15 7.50 -13.09
CA ARG A 142 16.29 6.29 -12.27
C ARG A 142 15.01 5.48 -12.15
N HIS A 143 13.95 5.88 -12.82
CA HIS A 143 12.62 5.30 -12.66
C HIS A 143 12.24 5.23 -11.18
N LEU A 144 12.18 6.38 -10.49
CA LEU A 144 11.75 6.50 -9.09
C LEU A 144 10.36 7.14 -8.94
N VAL A 145 9.72 7.42 -10.07
CA VAL A 145 8.38 8.00 -10.17
C VAL A 145 7.50 7.11 -11.05
N HIS A 146 6.23 7.04 -10.69
CA HIS A 146 5.22 6.31 -11.43
C HIS A 146 3.94 7.17 -11.56
N PRO A 147 3.94 8.18 -12.44
CA PRO A 147 2.85 9.13 -12.60
C PRO A 147 1.75 8.56 -13.50
N TYR A 148 1.05 7.52 -13.04
CA TYR A 148 -0.09 6.95 -13.75
C TYR A 148 -1.34 7.05 -12.87
N ASP A 149 -2.45 7.48 -13.45
CA ASP A 149 -3.71 7.66 -12.73
C ASP A 149 -4.48 6.34 -12.50
N GLN A 150 -5.70 6.44 -11.95
CA GLN A 150 -6.52 5.26 -11.65
C GLN A 150 -7.01 4.49 -12.89
N TYR A 151 -6.88 5.07 -14.07
CA TYR A 151 -7.24 4.45 -15.33
C TYR A 151 -6.04 3.80 -16.03
N GLY A 152 -4.83 3.96 -15.48
CA GLY A 152 -3.59 3.48 -16.09
C GLY A 152 -3.01 4.45 -17.12
N GLU A 153 -3.47 5.71 -17.12
CA GLU A 153 -3.01 6.73 -18.06
C GLU A 153 -1.84 7.53 -17.47
N ARG A 154 -0.80 7.76 -18.27
CA ARG A 154 0.37 8.53 -17.82
C ARG A 154 0.01 10.00 -17.70
N GLN A 155 0.36 10.59 -16.56
CA GLN A 155 0.18 11.99 -16.25
C GLN A 155 1.52 12.72 -16.13
N GLY A 156 1.48 14.05 -16.09
CA GLY A 156 2.64 14.89 -15.81
C GLY A 156 3.09 14.78 -14.35
N LEU A 157 4.39 15.00 -14.07
CA LEU A 157 4.93 14.93 -12.70
C LEU A 157 4.28 15.92 -11.72
N ALA A 158 3.80 17.06 -12.22
CA ALA A 158 3.07 18.04 -11.43
C ALA A 158 1.72 17.51 -10.89
N ALA A 159 1.20 16.40 -11.45
CA ALA A 159 -0.01 15.74 -10.97
C ALA A 159 0.28 14.72 -9.85
N LEU A 160 1.54 14.49 -9.47
CA LEU A 160 1.86 13.63 -8.33
C LEU A 160 1.24 14.19 -7.05
N PRO A 161 0.62 13.35 -6.20
CA PRO A 161 -0.04 13.83 -4.99
C PRO A 161 0.95 14.47 -4.01
N HIS A 162 0.49 15.47 -3.26
CA HIS A 162 1.33 16.15 -2.27
C HIS A 162 1.34 15.42 -0.92
N SER A 163 0.35 14.57 -0.68
CA SER A 163 0.21 13.78 0.54
C SER A 163 -0.13 12.32 0.23
N LEU A 164 0.15 11.44 1.19
CA LEU A 164 -0.27 10.04 1.08
C LEU A 164 -1.78 9.88 0.96
N ALA A 165 -2.58 10.73 1.62
CA ALA A 165 -4.05 10.69 1.59
C ALA A 165 -4.65 10.91 0.20
N GLU A 166 -3.98 11.71 -0.63
CA GLU A 166 -4.42 12.08 -1.97
C GLU A 166 -4.15 10.97 -3.01
N MET A 167 -3.41 9.92 -2.66
CA MET A 167 -3.24 8.78 -3.56
C MET A 167 -4.60 8.15 -3.86
N ARG A 168 -4.89 7.93 -5.14
CA ARG A 168 -6.19 7.41 -5.58
C ARG A 168 -6.22 5.89 -5.57
N ASP A 169 -7.43 5.35 -5.49
CA ASP A 169 -7.62 3.92 -5.69
C ASP A 169 -7.48 3.57 -7.17
N ASP A 170 -6.62 2.59 -7.45
CA ASP A 170 -6.64 1.81 -8.68
C ASP A 170 -6.97 0.35 -8.29
N PRO A 171 -8.21 -0.11 -8.52
CA PRO A 171 -8.64 -1.42 -8.07
C PRO A 171 -7.85 -2.56 -8.72
N TYR A 172 -7.25 -2.33 -9.90
CA TYR A 172 -6.41 -3.34 -10.56
C TYR A 172 -5.07 -3.54 -9.83
N ARG A 173 -4.58 -2.55 -9.08
CA ARG A 173 -3.42 -2.72 -8.17
C ARG A 173 -3.74 -3.65 -7.02
N SER A 174 -4.97 -3.57 -6.50
CA SER A 174 -5.45 -4.53 -5.48
C SER A 174 -5.64 -5.92 -6.08
N LEU A 175 -6.26 -6.00 -7.26
CA LEU A 175 -6.50 -7.25 -7.96
C LEU A 175 -5.18 -7.99 -8.25
N GLU A 176 -4.19 -7.25 -8.72
CA GLU A 176 -2.84 -7.73 -8.98
C GLU A 176 -2.18 -8.29 -7.72
N ALA A 177 -2.11 -7.50 -6.66
CA ALA A 177 -1.46 -7.92 -5.41
C ALA A 177 -2.08 -9.19 -4.83
N PHE A 178 -3.41 -9.34 -4.91
CA PHE A 178 -4.09 -10.53 -4.41
C PHE A 178 -4.03 -11.71 -5.36
N ALA A 179 -4.00 -11.49 -6.67
CA ALA A 179 -3.75 -12.56 -7.65
C ALA A 179 -2.35 -13.16 -7.45
N GLN A 180 -1.33 -12.31 -7.21
CA GLN A 180 0.01 -12.77 -6.83
C GLN A 180 -0.02 -13.60 -5.55
N LEU A 181 -0.67 -13.09 -4.49
CA LEU A 181 -0.77 -13.76 -3.19
C LEU A 181 -1.48 -15.12 -3.29
N ALA A 182 -2.47 -15.24 -4.18
CA ALA A 182 -3.17 -16.48 -4.49
C ALA A 182 -2.36 -17.44 -5.39
N GLY A 183 -1.13 -17.08 -5.76
CA GLY A 183 -0.25 -17.89 -6.59
C GLY A 183 -0.63 -17.88 -8.07
N GLY A 184 -1.20 -16.78 -8.57
CA GLY A 184 -1.46 -16.59 -10.00
C GLY A 184 -0.17 -16.50 -10.82
N TYR A 185 0.90 -15.93 -10.25
CA TYR A 185 2.23 -15.81 -10.83
C TYR A 185 3.29 -15.66 -9.72
N ASP A 186 4.56 -15.88 -10.07
CA ASP A 186 5.67 -15.77 -9.13
C ASP A 186 6.10 -14.31 -8.96
N LYS A 187 6.42 -13.93 -7.71
CA LYS A 187 6.99 -12.62 -7.43
C LYS A 187 8.42 -12.55 -7.98
N VAL A 188 8.68 -11.60 -8.87
CA VAL A 188 10.03 -11.33 -9.40
C VAL A 188 10.67 -10.13 -8.72
N LYS A 189 12.01 -10.04 -8.77
CA LYS A 189 12.77 -8.93 -8.17
C LYS A 189 12.90 -7.69 -9.06
N GLN A 190 12.42 -7.75 -10.31
CA GLN A 190 12.49 -6.62 -11.24
C GLN A 190 11.66 -5.44 -10.70
N ALA A 191 12.00 -4.22 -11.09
CA ALA A 191 11.20 -3.04 -10.77
C ALA A 191 9.94 -2.99 -11.65
N TYR A 192 8.84 -2.49 -11.09
CA TYR A 192 7.54 -2.30 -11.78
C TYR A 192 6.80 -3.52 -12.39
N PRO A 193 7.09 -4.80 -12.06
CA PRO A 193 6.37 -5.94 -12.64
C PRO A 193 4.87 -5.90 -12.28
N ASP A 194 4.56 -5.43 -11.08
CA ASP A 194 3.23 -5.34 -10.53
C ASP A 194 2.31 -4.40 -11.36
N PHE A 195 2.86 -3.33 -11.94
CA PHE A 195 2.05 -2.43 -12.78
C PHE A 195 1.69 -3.07 -14.13
N ARG A 196 2.61 -3.85 -14.72
CA ARG A 196 2.34 -4.61 -15.96
C ARG A 196 1.21 -5.62 -15.77
N TRP A 197 1.15 -6.25 -14.60
CA TRP A 197 0.07 -7.17 -14.26
C TRP A 197 -1.27 -6.45 -14.05
N ALA A 198 -1.27 -5.32 -13.35
CA ALA A 198 -2.48 -4.49 -13.21
C ALA A 198 -3.03 -4.05 -14.58
N ASP A 199 -2.18 -3.56 -15.48
CA ASP A 199 -2.59 -3.14 -16.84
C ASP A 199 -3.02 -4.31 -17.72
N PHE A 200 -2.45 -5.50 -17.49
CA PHE A 200 -2.92 -6.71 -18.15
C PHE A 200 -4.32 -7.08 -17.68
N PHE A 201 -4.58 -7.10 -16.37
CA PHE A 201 -5.92 -7.39 -15.86
C PHE A 201 -6.94 -6.33 -16.29
N ARG A 202 -6.55 -5.06 -16.30
CA ARG A 202 -7.38 -3.92 -16.78
C ARG A 202 -7.93 -4.14 -18.18
N ARG A 203 -7.15 -4.74 -19.08
CA ARG A 203 -7.55 -4.98 -20.47
C ARG A 203 -8.40 -6.23 -20.68
N HIS A 204 -8.56 -7.09 -19.67
CA HIS A 204 -9.15 -8.42 -19.83
C HIS A 204 -10.25 -8.76 -18.81
N ILE A 205 -10.40 -7.97 -17.76
CA ILE A 205 -11.32 -8.24 -16.66
C ILE A 205 -12.15 -7.00 -16.42
N ASP A 206 -13.38 -7.02 -16.93
CA ASP A 206 -14.39 -6.03 -16.62
C ASP A 206 -15.17 -6.43 -15.36
N GLY A 207 -15.73 -5.43 -14.67
CA GLY A 207 -16.65 -5.67 -13.56
C GLY A 207 -16.68 -4.57 -12.51
N ARG A 208 -17.55 -4.76 -11.52
CA ARG A 208 -17.71 -3.88 -10.36
C ARG A 208 -16.66 -4.18 -9.29
N LEU A 209 -15.42 -3.75 -9.54
CA LEU A 209 -14.28 -3.99 -8.65
C LEU A 209 -14.36 -3.23 -7.31
N ASP A 210 -15.27 -2.27 -7.21
CA ASP A 210 -15.60 -1.47 -6.03
C ASP A 210 -16.50 -2.21 -5.02
N THR A 211 -17.05 -3.37 -5.41
CA THR A 211 -17.91 -4.20 -4.55
C THR A 211 -17.21 -5.48 -4.12
N VAL A 212 -17.49 -5.95 -2.90
CA VAL A 212 -16.90 -7.22 -2.40
C VAL A 212 -17.22 -8.41 -3.33
N PRO A 213 -18.47 -8.64 -3.78
CA PRO A 213 -18.77 -9.77 -4.67
C PRO A 213 -18.11 -9.60 -6.05
N GLY A 214 -18.12 -8.39 -6.62
CA GLY A 214 -17.52 -8.13 -7.92
C GLY A 214 -16.00 -8.28 -7.90
N PHE A 215 -15.34 -7.78 -6.85
CA PHE A 215 -13.91 -7.95 -6.66
C PHE A 215 -13.53 -9.42 -6.45
N ALA A 216 -14.30 -10.18 -5.68
CA ALA A 216 -14.05 -11.61 -5.47
C ALA A 216 -14.14 -12.41 -6.78
N LEU A 217 -15.14 -12.11 -7.62
CA LEU A 217 -15.27 -12.71 -8.95
C LEU A 217 -14.10 -12.34 -9.87
N ALA A 218 -13.74 -11.06 -9.90
CA ALA A 218 -12.60 -10.58 -10.67
C ALA A 218 -11.29 -11.24 -10.23
N LEU A 219 -11.08 -11.44 -8.93
CA LEU A 219 -9.91 -12.12 -8.39
C LEU A 219 -9.82 -13.58 -8.85
N ALA A 220 -10.94 -14.31 -8.83
CA ALA A 220 -11.00 -15.66 -9.37
C ALA A 220 -10.63 -15.70 -10.87
N HIS A 221 -11.14 -14.74 -11.64
CA HIS A 221 -10.79 -14.60 -13.06
C HIS A 221 -9.31 -14.22 -13.25
N ALA A 222 -8.78 -13.30 -12.45
CA ALA A 222 -7.39 -12.85 -12.53
C ALA A 222 -6.41 -13.99 -12.28
N VAL A 223 -6.66 -14.84 -11.28
CA VAL A 223 -5.81 -16.01 -11.01
C VAL A 223 -5.83 -17.01 -12.18
N LYS A 224 -7.01 -17.28 -12.77
CA LYS A 224 -7.12 -18.15 -13.95
C LYS A 224 -6.41 -17.56 -15.15
N LEU A 225 -6.62 -16.26 -15.40
CA LEU A 225 -6.04 -15.55 -16.54
C LEU A 225 -4.51 -15.46 -16.42
N ALA A 226 -3.98 -15.21 -15.23
CA ALA A 226 -2.55 -15.12 -14.97
C ALA A 226 -1.77 -16.41 -15.27
N ARG A 227 -2.44 -17.55 -15.19
CA ARG A 227 -1.89 -18.87 -15.52
C ARG A 227 -2.13 -19.30 -16.96
N SER A 228 -2.87 -18.51 -17.73
CA SER A 228 -3.17 -18.84 -19.13
C SER A 228 -2.06 -18.36 -20.05
N SER A 229 -1.97 -18.96 -21.24
CA SER A 229 -1.05 -18.55 -22.30
C SER A 229 -1.17 -17.08 -22.72
N LYS A 230 -2.30 -16.41 -22.42
CA LYS A 230 -2.48 -14.97 -22.66
C LYS A 230 -1.55 -14.09 -21.82
N ALA A 231 -1.09 -14.59 -20.67
CA ALA A 231 -0.17 -13.90 -19.78
C ALA A 231 1.32 -14.18 -20.11
N ARG A 232 1.61 -14.96 -21.17
CA ARG A 232 2.97 -15.26 -21.60
C ARG A 232 3.75 -13.97 -21.87
N GLY A 233 4.97 -13.89 -21.33
CA GLY A 233 5.83 -12.71 -21.43
C GLY A 233 5.61 -11.66 -20.33
N LEU A 234 4.65 -11.86 -19.43
CA LEU A 234 4.57 -11.10 -18.19
C LEU A 234 5.59 -11.62 -17.17
N PRO A 235 6.20 -10.73 -16.36
CA PRO A 235 7.21 -11.14 -15.40
C PRO A 235 6.64 -12.11 -14.35
N GLY A 236 7.31 -13.25 -14.16
CA GLY A 236 6.88 -14.27 -13.19
C GLY A 236 5.71 -15.14 -13.66
N HIS A 237 5.28 -15.01 -14.92
CA HIS A 237 4.27 -15.91 -15.49
C HIS A 237 4.70 -17.37 -15.35
N LEU A 238 3.76 -18.19 -14.94
CA LEU A 238 3.94 -19.63 -14.83
C LEU A 238 3.63 -20.22 -16.21
N ASP A 239 4.65 -20.33 -17.08
CA ASP A 239 4.49 -21.12 -18.30
C ASP A 239 3.99 -22.52 -17.90
N ASP A 240 3.05 -23.08 -18.68
CA ASP A 240 2.41 -24.37 -18.43
C ASP A 240 3.44 -25.34 -17.85
N ARG A 241 3.31 -25.63 -16.54
CA ARG A 241 3.87 -26.84 -15.96
C ARG A 241 3.10 -27.97 -16.61
N ALA A 242 3.48 -28.30 -17.83
CA ALA A 242 3.02 -29.46 -18.55
C ALA A 242 3.12 -30.66 -17.60
N ASP A 243 1.99 -31.32 -17.45
CA ASP A 243 1.76 -32.60 -16.80
C ASP A 243 3.00 -33.32 -16.24
N GLY A 244 3.05 -33.44 -14.90
CA GLY A 244 3.81 -34.50 -14.24
C GLY A 244 5.25 -34.19 -13.84
N LYS A 245 5.44 -33.49 -12.71
CA LYS A 245 6.31 -33.97 -11.60
C LYS A 245 6.18 -33.05 -10.38
N ALA A 246 5.73 -33.63 -9.27
CA ALA A 246 5.85 -33.03 -7.96
C ALA A 246 7.33 -32.79 -7.63
N GLY A 247 7.74 -31.53 -7.52
CA GLY A 247 9.13 -31.18 -7.28
C GLY A 247 9.31 -29.71 -6.92
N GLY A 248 8.96 -29.34 -5.69
CA GLY A 248 9.25 -28.01 -5.16
C GLY A 248 8.59 -27.79 -3.81
N LYS A 249 9.31 -28.12 -2.73
CA LYS A 249 8.88 -27.84 -1.36
C LYS A 249 8.59 -26.35 -1.21
N ALA A 250 7.32 -25.98 -1.19
CA ALA A 250 6.88 -24.68 -0.70
C ALA A 250 7.36 -24.54 0.75
N LYS A 251 8.22 -23.56 1.02
CA LYS A 251 8.48 -23.10 2.39
C LYS A 251 7.25 -22.33 2.87
N ILE A 252 6.25 -23.09 3.35
CA ILE A 252 5.19 -22.54 4.20
C ILE A 252 5.83 -22.34 5.58
N SER A 253 6.38 -21.14 5.81
CA SER A 253 6.81 -20.73 7.14
C SER A 253 6.12 -19.42 7.54
N SER A 254 4.86 -19.52 7.94
CA SER A 254 4.38 -18.99 9.23
C SER A 254 2.86 -19.11 9.26
N MET A 255 2.35 -20.15 9.92
CA MET A 255 1.05 -20.20 10.63
C MET A 255 0.76 -21.63 11.08
N ARG A 256 1.70 -22.28 11.79
CA ARG A 256 1.43 -23.49 12.57
C ARG A 256 2.35 -23.56 13.79
N LYS A 257 2.09 -22.70 14.77
CA LYS A 257 2.51 -22.94 16.16
C LYS A 257 1.58 -22.21 17.14
N ALA A 258 0.30 -22.53 17.04
CA ALA A 258 -0.72 -22.13 18.01
C ALA A 258 -1.77 -23.24 18.13
N ALA A 259 -1.31 -24.48 18.32
CA ALA A 259 -2.16 -25.64 18.61
C ALA A 259 -1.31 -26.79 19.17
N LYS A 260 -0.50 -26.53 20.21
CA LYS A 260 0.13 -27.57 21.06
C LYS A 260 0.83 -26.92 22.27
N SER A 261 0.05 -26.27 23.12
CA SER A 261 0.42 -25.96 24.51
C SER A 261 -0.86 -25.64 25.29
N GLY A 262 -1.66 -26.68 25.53
CA GLY A 262 -2.95 -26.56 26.21
C GLY A 262 -3.43 -27.93 26.69
N LYS A 263 -2.54 -28.75 27.25
CA LYS A 263 -2.92 -29.93 28.02
C LYS A 263 -1.73 -30.46 28.83
N ALA A 264 -1.54 -29.91 30.03
CA ALA A 264 -0.93 -30.59 31.17
C ALA A 264 -1.16 -29.73 32.41
N GLY A 265 -1.87 -30.28 33.40
CA GLY A 265 -2.15 -29.59 34.67
C GLY A 265 -3.41 -30.11 35.35
N LYS A 266 -3.48 -31.42 35.61
CA LYS A 266 -4.45 -31.99 36.57
C LYS A 266 -3.67 -32.43 37.81
N SER A 267 -4.06 -31.84 38.94
CA SER A 267 -4.14 -32.37 40.32
C SER A 267 -2.96 -33.16 40.93
N ALA A 268 -2.48 -32.67 42.07
CA ALA A 268 -2.39 -33.32 43.40
C ALA A 268 -1.45 -32.44 44.27
N GLY A 269 -1.63 -32.18 45.56
CA GLY A 269 -2.55 -32.65 46.59
C GLY A 269 -2.01 -32.19 47.95
N LYS A 270 -2.91 -32.01 48.92
CA LYS A 270 -2.75 -32.10 50.39
C LYS A 270 -1.34 -31.95 51.00
N ALA A 271 -1.17 -30.91 51.82
CA ALA A 271 -0.98 -30.98 53.27
C ALA A 271 -1.15 -29.57 53.85
#